data_AF-A0A191UH58-F1
#
_entry.id   AF-A0A191UH58-F1
#
_cell.length_a   1.000
_cell.length_b   1.000
_cell.length_c   1.000
_cell.angle_alpha   90.00
_cell.angle_beta   90.00
_cell.angle_gamma   90.00
#
_symmetry.space_group_name_H-M   'P 1'
#
loop_
_entity.id
_entity.type
_entity.pdbx_description
1 polymer ?
#
loop_
_entity_poly.entity_id
_entity_poly.type
_entity_poly.pdbx_seq_one_letter_code
_entity_poly.pdbx_strand_id
1 'polypeptide(L)'
;MKRAMQGLMMASILMVGAIGIASAALPEPQDPQVVANMSYEQRLQMSKDLREQFKQATPEERREYRQKLHAKFKALSPEERKALRDKMHAQWQALSPEQKKELRDNRKAMIAAMTPEERLEMKKEREEWMKAHPNEKEHWNKPMSN
;
A
#
# COMPACT_ATOMS: atom_id res chain seq x y z
N MET A 1 -27.41 25.79 51.83
CA MET A 1 -25.96 26.12 51.89
C MET A 1 -25.30 25.62 50.60
N LYS A 2 -24.52 26.48 49.95
CA LYS A 2 -23.82 26.21 48.68
C LYS A 2 -22.48 25.49 48.93
N ARG A 3 -21.95 24.87 47.84
CA ARG A 3 -20.57 24.41 47.54
C ARG A 3 -20.33 22.90 47.76
N ALA A 4 -19.54 22.17 46.97
CA ALA A 4 -18.96 22.28 45.62
C ALA A 4 -18.19 20.95 45.34
N MET A 5 -17.86 20.71 44.06
CA MET A 5 -16.74 19.90 43.52
C MET A 5 -16.91 18.38 43.32
N GLN A 6 -17.01 18.02 42.02
CA GLN A 6 -16.12 17.14 41.22
C GLN A 6 -15.61 15.85 41.89
N GLY A 7 -15.66 14.65 41.30
CA GLY A 7 -15.99 14.17 39.95
C GLY A 7 -15.32 12.79 39.77
N LEU A 8 -15.88 11.89 38.95
CA LEU A 8 -15.10 10.96 38.12
C LEU A 8 -16.05 10.23 37.15
N MET A 9 -15.89 10.52 35.86
CA MET A 9 -16.40 9.71 34.76
C MET A 9 -15.54 8.46 34.62
N MET A 10 -16.15 7.28 34.49
CA MET A 10 -15.57 6.16 33.74
C MET A 10 -16.71 5.44 33.02
N ALA A 11 -16.95 5.83 31.77
CA ALA A 11 -17.86 5.17 30.87
C ALA A 11 -17.22 3.86 30.38
N SER A 12 -17.92 2.75 30.62
CA SER A 12 -17.57 1.42 30.15
C SER A 12 -17.65 1.37 28.61
N ILE A 13 -16.50 1.26 27.95
CA ILE A 13 -16.44 1.00 26.50
C ILE A 13 -16.71 -0.49 26.30
N LEU A 14 -17.92 -0.81 25.88
CA LEU A 14 -18.29 -2.08 25.27
C LEU A 14 -17.49 -2.25 23.96
N MET A 15 -16.44 -3.08 23.98
CA MET A 15 -15.84 -3.61 22.76
C MET A 15 -16.80 -4.65 22.16
N VAL A 16 -17.64 -4.20 21.22
CA VAL A 16 -18.33 -5.10 20.29
C VAL A 16 -17.33 -5.43 19.19
N GLY A 17 -16.61 -6.55 19.34
CA GLY A 17 -15.89 -7.18 18.24
C GLY A 17 -16.91 -7.92 17.37
N ALA A 18 -17.33 -7.30 16.27
CA ALA A 18 -18.20 -7.93 15.29
C ALA A 18 -17.54 -9.19 14.73
N ILE A 19 -18.25 -10.33 14.87
CA ILE A 19 -17.98 -11.55 14.12
C ILE A 19 -18.39 -11.25 12.67
N GLY A 20 -17.40 -10.87 11.84
CA GLY A 20 -17.57 -10.69 10.41
C GLY A 20 -17.43 -12.03 9.68
N ILE A 21 -18.48 -12.43 8.97
CA ILE A 21 -18.49 -13.57 8.04
C ILE A 21 -17.44 -13.31 6.96
N ALA A 22 -16.49 -14.24 6.80
CA ALA A 22 -15.42 -14.15 5.81
C ALA A 22 -15.97 -14.32 4.38
N SER A 23 -16.41 -13.22 3.75
CA SER A 23 -16.26 -13.08 2.31
C SER A 23 -14.77 -12.78 2.06
N ALA A 24 -14.09 -13.61 1.27
CA ALA A 24 -12.65 -13.50 1.04
C ALA A 24 -12.28 -12.31 0.12
N ALA A 25 -12.75 -11.12 0.46
CA ALA A 25 -12.27 -9.88 -0.11
C ALA A 25 -10.79 -9.69 0.30
N LEU A 26 -9.98 -9.20 -0.63
CA LEU A 26 -8.63 -8.75 -0.32
C LEU A 26 -8.63 -7.83 0.90
N PRO A 27 -7.59 -7.87 1.75
CA PRO A 27 -7.55 -6.98 2.91
C PRO A 27 -7.59 -5.54 2.45
N GLU A 28 -8.16 -4.67 3.29
CA GLU A 28 -8.14 -3.24 3.03
C GLU A 28 -6.69 -2.76 2.86
N PRO A 29 -6.35 -2.01 1.78
CA PRO A 29 -5.01 -1.48 1.61
C PRO A 29 -4.62 -0.61 2.82
N GLN A 30 -3.44 -0.87 3.38
CA GLN A 30 -2.91 -0.09 4.48
C GLN A 30 -2.62 1.34 4.02
N ASP A 31 -2.68 2.30 4.95
CA ASP A 31 -2.30 3.68 4.68
C ASP A 31 -0.82 3.74 4.23
N PRO A 32 -0.48 4.45 3.13
CA PRO A 32 0.89 4.57 2.68
C PRO A 32 1.87 5.12 3.73
N GLN A 33 1.41 6.00 4.62
CA GLN A 33 2.21 6.52 5.73
C GLN A 33 2.51 5.42 6.77
N VAL A 34 1.53 4.55 7.04
CA VAL A 34 1.72 3.39 7.94
C VAL A 34 2.73 2.42 7.34
N VAL A 35 2.56 2.06 6.07
CA VAL A 35 3.51 1.17 5.35
C VAL A 35 4.91 1.77 5.36
N ALA A 36 5.03 3.09 5.21
CA ALA A 36 6.32 3.76 5.23
C ALA A 36 7.04 3.72 6.58
N ASN A 37 6.31 3.53 7.67
CA ASN A 37 6.86 3.43 9.02
C ASN A 37 7.19 1.98 9.43
N MET A 38 6.85 0.99 8.60
CA MET A 38 7.16 -0.42 8.86
C MET A 38 8.63 -0.77 8.61
N SER A 39 9.11 -1.80 9.30
CA SER A 39 10.43 -2.39 9.04
C SER A 39 10.47 -3.10 7.67
N TYR A 40 11.68 -3.42 7.19
CA TYR A 40 11.84 -4.25 5.98
C TYR A 40 11.09 -5.57 6.10
N GLU A 41 11.29 -6.31 7.19
CA GLU A 41 10.67 -7.62 7.42
C GLU A 41 9.14 -7.54 7.44
N GLN A 42 8.57 -6.52 8.08
CA GLN A 42 7.13 -6.30 8.11
C GLN A 42 6.57 -6.05 6.70
N ARG A 43 7.23 -5.21 5.90
CA ARG A 43 6.80 -4.93 4.52
C ARG A 43 6.94 -6.15 3.61
N LEU A 44 8.03 -6.91 3.79
CA LEU A 44 8.26 -8.14 3.05
C LEU A 44 7.19 -9.18 3.35
N GLN A 45 6.89 -9.41 4.64
CA GLN A 45 5.85 -10.35 5.05
C GLN A 45 4.48 -9.91 4.52
N MET A 46 4.11 -8.64 4.70
CA MET A 46 2.88 -8.07 4.14
C MET A 46 2.79 -8.29 2.62
N SER A 47 3.90 -8.11 1.89
CA SER A 47 3.94 -8.31 0.44
C SER A 47 3.83 -9.80 0.04
N LYS A 48 4.33 -10.72 0.87
CA LYS A 48 4.17 -12.18 0.68
C LYS A 48 2.72 -12.59 0.94
N ASP A 49 2.11 -12.11 2.02
CA ASP A 49 0.72 -12.41 2.38
C ASP A 49 -0.25 -11.89 1.33
N LEU A 50 -0.05 -10.63 0.90
CA LEU A 50 -0.85 -10.03 -0.17
C LEU A 50 -0.73 -10.81 -1.48
N ARG A 51 0.46 -11.33 -1.81
CA ARG A 51 0.66 -12.17 -3.00
C ARG A 51 -0.15 -13.46 -2.92
N GLU A 52 -0.19 -14.13 -1.76
CA GLU A 52 -0.99 -15.35 -1.60
C GLU A 52 -2.50 -15.07 -1.70
N GLN A 53 -2.96 -13.94 -1.15
CA GLN A 53 -4.35 -13.51 -1.29
C GLN A 53 -4.69 -13.14 -2.75
N PHE A 54 -3.77 -12.48 -3.46
CA PHE A 54 -3.95 -12.12 -4.87
C PHE A 54 -4.07 -13.35 -5.79
N LYS A 55 -3.45 -14.48 -5.45
CA LYS A 55 -3.62 -15.73 -6.21
C LYS A 55 -5.04 -16.29 -6.12
N GLN A 56 -5.73 -16.01 -5.02
CA GLN A 56 -7.08 -16.50 -4.75
C GLN A 56 -8.16 -15.49 -5.18
N ALA A 57 -7.78 -14.21 -5.29
CA ALA A 57 -8.68 -13.13 -5.65
C ALA A 57 -8.96 -13.05 -7.16
N THR A 58 -10.21 -12.71 -7.47
CA THR A 58 -10.67 -12.39 -8.82
C THR A 58 -9.95 -11.15 -9.37
N PRO A 59 -9.88 -10.99 -10.71
CA PRO A 59 -9.38 -9.75 -11.32
C PRO A 59 -10.10 -8.50 -10.82
N GLU A 60 -11.41 -8.58 -10.59
CA GLU A 60 -12.25 -7.50 -10.07
C GLU A 60 -11.85 -7.06 -8.67
N GLU A 61 -11.67 -8.01 -7.73
CA GLU A 61 -11.21 -7.72 -6.38
C GLU A 61 -9.81 -7.09 -6.40
N ARG A 62 -8.92 -7.61 -7.24
CA ARG A 62 -7.57 -7.04 -7.41
C ARG A 62 -7.62 -5.62 -7.97
N ARG A 63 -8.55 -5.33 -8.88
CA ARG A 63 -8.79 -3.97 -9.40
C ARG A 63 -9.33 -3.05 -8.30
N GLU A 64 -10.30 -3.49 -7.51
CA GLU A 64 -10.84 -2.72 -6.39
C GLU A 64 -9.76 -2.40 -5.36
N TYR A 65 -8.92 -3.37 -5.00
CA TYR A 65 -7.77 -3.15 -4.11
C TYR A 65 -6.84 -2.06 -4.65
N ARG A 66 -6.47 -2.10 -5.94
CA ARG A 66 -5.64 -1.06 -6.58
C ARG A 66 -6.31 0.31 -6.54
N GLN A 67 -7.61 0.38 -6.79
CA GLN A 67 -8.37 1.63 -6.74
C GLN A 67 -8.39 2.24 -5.33
N LYS A 68 -8.63 1.41 -4.31
CA LYS A 68 -8.58 1.85 -2.90
C LYS A 68 -7.19 2.34 -2.49
N LEU A 69 -6.14 1.63 -2.89
CA LEU A 69 -4.76 2.05 -2.64
C LEU A 69 -4.44 3.40 -3.31
N HIS A 70 -4.87 3.57 -4.56
CA HIS A 70 -4.71 4.83 -5.31
C HIS A 70 -5.48 5.98 -4.65
N ALA A 71 -6.70 5.73 -4.18
CA ALA A 71 -7.49 6.72 -3.46
C ALA A 71 -6.79 7.19 -2.17
N LYS A 72 -6.24 6.26 -1.38
CA LYS A 72 -5.45 6.59 -0.18
C LYS A 72 -4.22 7.43 -0.51
N PHE A 73 -3.50 7.09 -1.60
CA PHE A 73 -2.35 7.87 -2.03
C PHE A 73 -2.72 9.27 -2.55
N LYS A 74 -3.85 9.40 -3.26
CA LYS A 74 -4.37 10.68 -3.76
C LYS A 74 -4.87 11.60 -2.64
N ALA A 75 -5.33 11.03 -1.53
CA ALA A 75 -5.77 11.79 -0.36
C ALA A 75 -4.62 12.52 0.35
N LEU A 76 -3.37 12.10 0.13
CA LEU A 76 -2.19 12.74 0.70
C LEU A 76 -1.92 14.12 0.08
N SER A 77 -1.51 15.08 0.90
CA SER A 77 -1.03 16.39 0.44
C SER A 77 0.21 16.24 -0.45
N PRO A 78 0.54 17.23 -1.29
CA PRO A 78 1.79 17.24 -2.05
C PRO A 78 3.04 17.06 -1.16
N GLU A 79 3.06 17.70 0.01
CA GLU A 79 4.15 17.63 1.00
C GLU A 79 4.25 16.22 1.60
N GLU A 80 3.13 15.64 1.99
CA GLU A 80 3.08 14.26 2.51
C GLU A 80 3.57 13.25 1.46
N ARG A 81 3.14 13.41 0.20
CA ARG A 81 3.62 12.58 -0.92
C ARG A 81 5.12 12.74 -1.14
N LYS A 82 5.65 13.96 -1.00
CA LYS A 82 7.09 14.20 -1.11
C LYS A 82 7.85 13.52 0.02
N ALA A 83 7.44 13.73 1.27
CA ALA A 83 8.06 13.12 2.44
C ALA A 83 8.03 11.58 2.36
N LEU A 84 6.92 11.02 1.90
CA LEU A 84 6.76 9.60 1.67
C LEU A 84 7.74 9.08 0.61
N ARG A 85 7.85 9.73 -0.55
CA ARG A 85 8.83 9.36 -1.59
C ARG A 85 10.26 9.40 -1.06
N ASP A 86 10.64 10.49 -0.39
CA ASP A 86 12.00 10.68 0.12
C ASP A 86 12.35 9.59 1.13
N LYS A 87 11.41 9.26 2.03
CA LYS A 87 11.56 8.18 2.99
C LYS A 87 11.69 6.80 2.34
N MET A 88 10.81 6.48 1.39
CA MET A 88 10.86 5.19 0.68
C MET A 88 12.15 5.05 -0.14
N HIS A 89 12.62 6.14 -0.74
CA HIS A 89 13.89 6.16 -1.45
C HIS A 89 15.06 5.90 -0.50
N ALA A 90 15.13 6.58 0.66
CA ALA A 90 16.17 6.34 1.65
C ALA A 90 16.16 4.89 2.17
N GLN A 91 14.97 4.34 2.45
CA GLN A 91 14.84 2.94 2.85
C GLN A 91 15.31 1.96 1.77
N TRP A 92 15.03 2.24 0.49
CA TRP A 92 15.49 1.42 -0.62
C TRP A 92 17.02 1.41 -0.75
N GLN A 93 17.65 2.58 -0.59
CA GLN A 93 19.11 2.70 -0.65
C GLN A 93 19.80 1.98 0.51
N ALA A 94 19.13 1.84 1.65
CA ALA A 94 19.64 1.12 2.81
C ALA A 94 19.53 -0.42 2.70
N LEU A 95 18.84 -0.96 1.68
CA LEU A 95 18.69 -2.41 1.51
C LEU A 95 19.94 -3.06 0.92
N SER A 96 20.25 -4.27 1.39
CA SER A 96 21.30 -5.11 0.79
C SER A 96 20.92 -5.54 -0.64
N PRO A 97 21.89 -5.91 -1.48
CA PRO A 97 21.61 -6.47 -2.82
C PRO A 97 20.65 -7.67 -2.79
N GLU A 98 20.77 -8.54 -1.79
CA GLU A 98 19.93 -9.72 -1.58
C GLU A 98 18.49 -9.32 -1.23
N GLN A 99 18.32 -8.35 -0.32
CA GLN A 99 17.00 -7.82 0.04
C GLN A 99 16.32 -7.15 -1.16
N LYS A 100 17.08 -6.34 -1.93
CA LYS A 100 16.56 -5.77 -3.19
C LYS A 100 16.16 -6.85 -4.17
N LYS A 101 16.93 -7.94 -4.27
CA LYS A 101 16.62 -9.09 -5.13
C LYS A 101 15.32 -9.78 -4.69
N GLU A 102 15.15 -10.02 -3.40
CA GLU A 102 13.94 -10.65 -2.86
C GLU A 102 12.68 -9.83 -3.17
N LEU A 103 12.73 -8.51 -2.97
CA LEU A 103 11.61 -7.63 -3.34
C LEU A 103 11.30 -7.66 -4.84
N ARG A 104 12.33 -7.67 -5.70
CA ARG A 104 12.15 -7.79 -7.16
C ARG A 104 11.51 -9.13 -7.53
N ASP A 105 11.95 -10.22 -6.92
CA ASP A 105 11.43 -11.56 -7.20
C ASP A 105 9.99 -11.72 -6.71
N ASN A 106 9.66 -11.19 -5.53
CA ASN A 106 8.28 -11.17 -5.05
C ASN A 106 7.36 -10.36 -5.97
N ARG A 107 7.82 -9.19 -6.44
CA ARG A 107 7.08 -8.37 -7.42
C ARG A 107 6.89 -9.09 -8.75
N LYS A 108 7.93 -9.76 -9.27
CA LYS A 108 7.83 -10.57 -10.50
C LYS A 108 6.79 -11.68 -10.34
N ALA A 109 6.79 -12.37 -9.21
CA ALA A 109 5.81 -13.42 -8.92
C ALA A 109 4.38 -12.87 -8.86
N MET A 110 4.16 -11.69 -8.27
CA MET A 110 2.85 -11.02 -8.30
C MET A 110 2.38 -10.70 -9.72
N ILE A 111 3.27 -10.16 -10.57
CA ILE A 111 2.94 -9.84 -11.97
C ILE A 111 2.67 -11.11 -12.79
N ALA A 112 3.44 -12.17 -12.54
CA ALA A 112 3.25 -13.46 -13.21
C ALA A 112 1.88 -14.08 -12.90
N ALA A 113 1.33 -13.84 -11.71
CA ALA A 113 -0.01 -14.28 -11.33
C ALA A 113 -1.16 -13.45 -11.94
N MET A 114 -0.86 -12.30 -12.55
CA MET A 114 -1.88 -11.47 -13.21
C MET A 114 -2.32 -12.05 -14.56
N THR A 115 -3.58 -11.84 -14.90
CA THR A 115 -4.14 -12.14 -16.23
C THR A 115 -3.55 -11.20 -17.31
N PRO A 116 -3.57 -11.60 -18.59
CA PRO A 116 -3.18 -10.72 -19.70
C PRO A 116 -3.94 -9.39 -19.71
N GLU A 117 -5.24 -9.43 -19.38
CA GLU A 117 -6.14 -8.27 -19.35
C GLU A 117 -5.72 -7.27 -18.27
N GLU A 118 -5.42 -7.74 -17.06
CA GLU A 118 -4.92 -6.89 -15.97
C GLU A 118 -3.58 -6.25 -16.32
N ARG A 119 -2.67 -7.00 -16.96
CA ARG A 119 -1.38 -6.44 -17.40
C ARG A 119 -1.59 -5.36 -18.46
N LEU A 120 -2.56 -5.54 -19.35
CA LEU A 120 -2.93 -4.55 -20.36
C LEU A 120 -3.54 -3.30 -19.72
N GLU A 121 -4.43 -3.47 -18.74
CA GLU A 121 -5.01 -2.37 -17.96
C GLU A 121 -3.90 -1.55 -17.28
N MET A 122 -3.01 -2.21 -16.53
CA MET A 122 -1.88 -1.53 -15.87
C MET A 122 -0.97 -0.80 -16.87
N LYS A 123 -0.76 -1.38 -18.07
CA LYS A 123 0.01 -0.72 -19.14
C LYS A 123 -0.68 0.56 -19.61
N LYS A 124 -1.99 0.53 -19.83
CA LYS A 124 -2.78 1.71 -20.24
C LYS A 124 -2.77 2.78 -19.16
N GLU A 125 -3.02 2.43 -17.90
CA GLU A 125 -2.96 3.36 -16.77
C GLU A 125 -1.59 4.06 -16.69
N ARG A 126 -0.51 3.29 -16.87
CA ARG A 126 0.85 3.85 -16.92
C ARG A 126 1.02 4.81 -18.10
N GLU A 127 0.56 4.44 -19.30
CA GLU A 127 0.67 5.30 -20.48
C GLU A 127 -0.09 6.62 -20.30
N GLU A 128 -1.29 6.58 -19.74
CA GLU A 128 -2.09 7.78 -19.42
C GLU A 128 -1.41 8.66 -18.39
N TRP A 129 -0.89 8.06 -17.30
CA TRP A 129 -0.16 8.81 -16.29
C TRP A 129 1.08 9.49 -16.87
N MET A 130 1.82 8.81 -17.73
CA MET A 130 3.02 9.35 -18.39
C MET A 130 2.70 10.49 -19.36
N LYS A 131 1.53 10.45 -20.02
CA LYS A 131 1.04 11.56 -20.85
C LYS A 131 0.70 12.79 -20.01
N ALA A 132 0.10 12.58 -18.83
CA ALA A 132 -0.24 13.66 -17.90
C ALA A 132 0.98 14.26 -17.19
N HIS A 133 2.08 13.52 -17.05
CA HIS A 133 3.29 13.96 -16.34
C HIS A 133 4.53 13.89 -17.25
N PRO A 134 4.59 14.67 -18.36
CA PRO A 134 5.64 14.54 -19.36
C PRO A 134 7.05 14.80 -18.79
N ASN A 135 7.17 15.69 -17.80
CA ASN A 135 8.43 16.01 -17.13
C ASN A 135 8.89 14.94 -16.12
N GLU A 136 8.01 14.04 -15.69
CA GLU A 136 8.36 12.94 -14.77
C GLU A 136 8.83 11.68 -15.51
N LYS A 137 8.68 11.65 -16.84
CA LYS A 137 9.08 10.52 -17.69
C LYS A 137 10.56 10.17 -17.57
N GLU A 138 11.41 11.17 -17.34
CA GLU A 138 12.86 10.96 -17.19
C GLU A 138 13.21 10.23 -15.89
N HIS A 139 12.48 10.49 -14.80
CA HIS A 139 12.69 9.82 -13.52
C HIS A 139 12.23 8.36 -13.54
N TRP A 140 11.25 8.02 -14.38
CA TRP A 140 10.69 6.67 -14.46
C TRP A 140 11.45 5.72 -15.39
N ASN A 141 12.20 6.27 -16.35
CA ASN A 141 13.06 5.48 -17.24
C ASN A 141 14.46 5.23 -16.65
N LYS A 142 14.83 5.92 -15.57
CA LYS A 142 16.04 5.60 -14.81
C LYS A 142 15.74 4.29 -14.04
N PRO A 143 16.51 3.21 -14.26
CA PRO A 143 16.38 2.04 -13.39
C PRO A 143 16.57 2.52 -11.96
N MET A 144 15.75 2.06 -11.01
CA MET A 144 16.09 2.21 -9.60
C MET A 144 17.43 1.50 -9.44
N SER A 145 18.51 2.27 -9.39
CA SER A 145 19.88 1.81 -9.64
C SER A 145 20.21 0.61 -8.77
N ASN A 146 20.98 -0.31 -9.36
CA ASN A 146 21.39 -1.62 -8.82
C ASN A 146 21.68 -1.60 -7.31
#